data_AF-A0A1Q9NWA5-F1
#
_entry.id   AF-A0A1Q9NWA5-F1
#
_cell.length_a   1.000
_cell.length_b   1.000
_cell.length_c   1.000
_cell.angle_alpha   90.00
_cell.angle_beta   90.00
_cell.angle_gamma   90.00
#
_symmetry.space_group_name_H-M   'P 1'
#
loop_
_entity.id
_entity.type
_entity.pdbx_description
1 polymer ?
#
loop_
_entity_poly.entity_id
_entity_poly.type
_entity_poly.pdbx_seq_one_letter_code
_entity_poly.pdbx_strand_id
1 'polypeptide(L)'
;MFSQTFLNDQDRKEERKYWKKQLLKNRRMGVTKAVKGVINRKGVFEELSNIIAPTLILIGDEDVATPSKYSNRIHSAIPNSKLVTVPRAGHSSTIEEPDVINNEIKSFLQELK
;
A
#
# COMPACT_ATOMS: atom_id res chain seq x y z
N MET A 1 6.22 7.95 1.69
CA MET A 1 6.61 6.53 1.53
C MET A 1 6.32 5.83 2.84
N PHE A 2 7.11 6.06 3.90
CA PHE A 2 6.77 5.61 5.24
C PHE A 2 5.84 6.58 5.98
N SER A 3 5.08 6.07 6.95
CA SER A 3 4.24 6.81 7.90
C SER A 3 5.06 7.67 8.86
N GLN A 4 4.41 8.65 9.49
CA GLN A 4 5.04 9.45 10.52
C GLN A 4 5.29 8.61 11.79
N THR A 5 4.39 7.67 12.09
CA THR A 5 4.57 6.72 13.18
C THR A 5 5.84 5.88 13.00
N PHE A 6 6.04 5.24 11.84
CA PHE A 6 7.25 4.48 11.52
C PHE A 6 8.53 5.32 11.60
N LEU A 7 8.45 6.58 11.15
CA LEU A 7 9.59 7.50 11.14
C LEU A 7 10.01 7.95 12.55
N ASN A 8 9.05 8.08 13.47
CA ASN A 8 9.28 8.60 14.82
C ASN A 8 9.55 7.53 15.89
N ASP A 9 9.22 6.27 15.61
CA ASP A 9 9.43 5.14 16.52
C ASP A 9 10.93 4.93 16.84
N GLN A 10 11.34 4.94 18.11
CA GLN A 10 12.76 4.78 18.45
C GLN A 10 13.26 3.33 18.30
N ASP A 11 12.37 2.35 18.49
CA ASP A 11 12.72 0.94 18.45
C ASP A 11 13.01 0.47 17.02
N ARG A 12 12.44 1.18 16.03
CA ARG A 12 12.61 0.89 14.59
C ARG A 12 13.80 1.59 13.94
N LYS A 13 14.71 2.18 14.73
CA LYS A 13 15.86 2.94 14.20
C LYS A 13 16.76 2.13 13.27
N GLU A 14 17.10 0.90 13.63
CA GLU A 14 17.95 0.05 12.79
C GLU A 14 17.23 -0.42 11.52
N GLU A 15 15.91 -0.67 11.61
CA GLU A 15 15.08 -0.98 10.45
C GLU A 15 15.02 0.20 9.47
N ARG A 16 14.83 1.43 9.96
CA ARG A 16 14.89 2.64 9.13
C ARG A 16 16.24 2.80 8.44
N LYS A 17 17.33 2.55 9.17
CA LYS A 17 18.69 2.60 8.61
C LYS A 17 18.88 1.56 7.52
N TYR A 18 18.36 0.35 7.71
CA TYR A 18 18.36 -0.71 6.71
C TYR A 18 17.61 -0.27 5.44
N TRP A 19 16.35 0.16 5.56
CA TRP A 19 15.55 0.54 4.39
C TRP A 19 16.09 1.79 3.69
N LYS A 20 16.61 2.78 4.42
CA LYS A 20 17.32 3.91 3.83
C LYS A 20 18.50 3.43 2.98
N LYS A 21 19.31 2.49 3.49
CA LYS A 21 20.43 1.91 2.73
C LYS A 21 19.94 1.18 1.48
N GLN A 22 18.87 0.40 1.55
CA GLN A 22 18.34 -0.30 0.36
C GLN A 22 17.80 0.68 -0.68
N LEU A 23 17.04 1.70 -0.26
CA LEU A 23 16.49 2.71 -1.15
C LEU A 23 17.59 3.49 -1.89
N LEU A 24 18.69 3.82 -1.19
CA LEU A 24 19.84 4.53 -1.77
C LEU A 24 20.64 3.70 -2.77
N LYS A 25 20.51 2.37 -2.78
CA LYS A 25 21.16 1.52 -3.80
C LYS A 25 20.48 1.61 -5.17
N ASN A 26 19.25 2.10 -5.23
CA ASN A 26 18.51 2.17 -6.47
C ASN A 26 19.10 3.25 -7.40
N ARG A 27 19.18 2.95 -8.70
CA ARG A 27 19.63 3.93 -9.70
C ARG A 27 18.62 5.06 -9.79
N ARG A 28 19.04 6.30 -9.46
CA ARG A 28 18.17 7.49 -9.44
C ARG A 28 17.33 7.64 -10.70
N MET A 29 17.95 7.55 -11.88
CA MET A 29 17.24 7.65 -13.16
C MET A 29 16.23 6.51 -13.39
N GLY A 30 16.53 5.31 -12.89
CA GLY A 30 15.62 4.17 -12.95
C GLY A 30 14.37 4.42 -12.10
N VAL A 31 14.57 4.87 -10.85
CA VAL A 31 13.46 5.23 -9.94
C VAL A 31 12.60 6.34 -10.53
N THR A 32 13.21 7.41 -11.05
CA THR A 32 12.46 8.52 -11.66
C THR A 32 11.63 8.06 -12.85
N LYS A 33 12.18 7.21 -13.74
CA LYS A 33 11.43 6.68 -14.88
C LYS A 33 10.26 5.81 -14.44
N ALA A 34 10.47 4.92 -13.45
CA ALA A 34 9.42 4.07 -12.91
C ALA A 34 8.28 4.88 -12.29
N VAL A 35 8.61 5.85 -11.41
CA VAL A 35 7.61 6.72 -10.77
C VAL A 35 6.85 7.54 -11.80
N LYS A 36 7.54 8.14 -12.80
CA LYS A 36 6.86 8.86 -13.89
C LYS A 36 5.93 7.97 -14.70
N GLY A 37 6.28 6.71 -14.91
CA GLY A 37 5.41 5.74 -15.57
C GLY A 37 4.10 5.50 -14.81
N VAL A 38 4.17 5.41 -13.47
CA VAL A 38 2.98 5.25 -12.63
C VAL A 38 2.12 6.52 -12.61
N ILE A 39 2.73 7.70 -12.54
CA ILE A 39 2.00 8.97 -12.45
C ILE A 39 1.36 9.36 -13.79
N ASN A 40 2.06 9.12 -14.91
CA ASN A 40 1.64 9.64 -16.22
C ASN A 40 0.83 8.63 -17.04
N ARG A 41 0.74 7.37 -16.63
CA ARG A 41 -0.09 6.39 -17.34
C ARG A 41 -1.56 6.75 -17.25
N LYS A 42 -2.34 6.36 -18.26
CA LYS A 42 -3.80 6.43 -18.20
C LYS A 42 -4.32 5.57 -17.04
N GLY A 43 -5.27 6.11 -16.28
CA GLY A 43 -6.00 5.35 -15.26
C GLY A 43 -6.97 4.35 -15.90
N VAL A 44 -7.31 3.30 -15.15
CA VAL A 44 -8.19 2.20 -15.59
C VAL A 44 -9.44 2.12 -14.70
N PHE A 45 -9.88 3.25 -14.14
CA PHE A 45 -10.95 3.28 -13.14
C PHE A 45 -12.27 2.69 -13.67
N GLU A 46 -12.61 2.99 -14.92
CA GLU A 46 -13.82 2.48 -15.58
C GLU A 46 -13.79 0.97 -15.80
N GLU A 47 -12.62 0.33 -15.70
CA GLU A 47 -12.47 -1.11 -15.86
C GLU A 47 -12.66 -1.86 -14.54
N LEU A 48 -12.68 -1.17 -13.39
CA LEU A 48 -12.76 -1.80 -12.07
C LEU A 48 -14.09 -2.53 -11.83
N SER A 49 -15.19 -2.06 -12.44
CA SER A 49 -16.50 -2.71 -12.36
C SER A 49 -16.52 -4.10 -13.01
N ASN A 50 -15.56 -4.41 -13.89
CA ASN A 50 -15.43 -5.74 -14.50
C ASN A 50 -14.75 -6.76 -13.57
N ILE A 51 -14.22 -6.34 -12.41
CA ILE A 51 -13.59 -7.23 -11.45
C ILE A 51 -14.68 -7.95 -10.65
N ILE A 52 -14.96 -9.19 -11.05
CA ILE A 52 -15.94 -10.06 -10.36
C ILE A 52 -15.31 -10.89 -9.23
N ALA A 53 -13.99 -11.07 -9.26
CA ALA A 53 -13.28 -11.84 -8.25
C ALA A 53 -13.34 -11.12 -6.88
N PRO A 54 -13.49 -11.87 -5.78
CA PRO A 54 -13.32 -11.31 -4.45
C PRO A 54 -12.00 -10.55 -4.34
N THR A 55 -12.04 -9.33 -3.84
CA THR A 55 -10.87 -8.42 -3.85
C THR A 55 -10.61 -7.85 -2.46
N LEU A 56 -9.41 -8.02 -1.94
CA LEU A 56 -8.96 -7.34 -0.72
C LEU A 56 -8.15 -6.08 -1.10
N ILE A 57 -8.53 -4.95 -0.52
CA ILE A 57 -7.83 -3.66 -0.65
C ILE A 57 -7.26 -3.33 0.73
N LEU A 58 -5.94 -3.23 0.83
CA LEU A 58 -5.22 -2.87 2.06
C LEU A 58 -4.57 -1.50 1.88
N ILE A 59 -4.81 -0.59 2.83
CA ILE A 59 -4.17 0.74 2.87
C ILE A 59 -3.63 1.04 4.25
N GLY A 60 -2.64 1.92 4.33
CA GLY A 60 -2.26 2.56 5.58
C GLY A 60 -3.09 3.83 5.86
N ASP A 61 -3.41 4.11 7.12
CA ASP A 61 -4.10 5.33 7.56
C ASP A 61 -3.24 6.61 7.40
N GLU A 62 -1.92 6.46 7.44
CA GLU A 62 -0.93 7.54 7.28
C GLU A 62 -0.34 7.59 5.85
N ASP A 63 -0.97 6.94 4.86
CA ASP A 63 -0.52 6.99 3.47
C ASP A 63 -0.80 8.36 2.82
N VAL A 64 0.25 9.17 2.73
CA VAL A 64 0.23 10.46 2.04
C VAL A 64 0.44 10.36 0.52
N ALA A 65 0.99 9.26 0.01
CA ALA A 65 1.25 9.08 -1.41
C ALA A 65 -0.02 8.67 -2.16
N THR A 66 -0.82 7.79 -1.55
CA THR A 66 -2.14 7.41 -2.02
C THR A 66 -3.18 7.54 -0.90
N PRO A 67 -3.66 8.77 -0.63
CA PRO A 67 -4.66 9.04 0.41
C PRO A 67 -5.91 8.14 0.30
N SER A 68 -6.47 7.78 1.46
CA SER A 68 -7.57 6.81 1.60
C SER A 68 -8.79 7.06 0.69
N LYS A 69 -9.07 8.32 0.32
CA LYS A 69 -10.12 8.67 -0.66
C LYS A 69 -10.01 7.91 -1.99
N TYR A 70 -8.80 7.59 -2.43
CA TYR A 70 -8.60 6.85 -3.68
C TYR A 70 -8.98 5.38 -3.51
N SER A 71 -8.63 4.76 -2.39
CA SER A 71 -8.99 3.37 -2.10
C SER A 71 -10.47 3.21 -1.75
N ASN A 72 -11.09 4.19 -1.10
CA ASN A 72 -12.55 4.26 -0.98
C ASN A 72 -13.21 4.27 -2.36
N ARG A 73 -12.70 5.08 -3.28
CA ARG A 73 -13.20 5.13 -4.66
C ARG A 73 -13.02 3.79 -5.39
N ILE A 74 -11.90 3.09 -5.19
CA ILE A 74 -11.66 1.74 -5.75
C ILE A 74 -12.65 0.73 -5.15
N HIS A 75 -12.81 0.74 -3.83
CA HIS A 75 -13.74 -0.14 -3.11
C HIS A 75 -15.18 0.04 -3.59
N SER A 76 -15.62 1.28 -3.80
CA SER A 76 -16.96 1.56 -4.36
C SER A 76 -17.14 1.12 -5.81
N ALA A 77 -16.05 0.90 -6.56
CA ALA A 77 -16.11 0.50 -7.97
C ALA A 77 -16.00 -1.01 -8.18
N ILE A 78 -15.43 -1.76 -7.21
CA ILE A 78 -15.27 -3.22 -7.28
C ILE A 78 -16.40 -3.88 -6.46
N PRO A 79 -17.37 -4.56 -7.09
CA PRO A 79 -18.57 -5.06 -6.40
C PRO A 79 -18.29 -5.96 -5.19
N ASN A 80 -17.31 -6.86 -5.31
CA ASN A 80 -16.97 -7.87 -4.30
C ASN A 80 -15.67 -7.53 -3.58
N SER A 81 -15.50 -6.27 -3.16
CA SER A 81 -14.27 -5.85 -2.48
C SER A 81 -14.44 -5.69 -0.96
N LYS A 82 -13.35 -5.91 -0.23
CA LYS A 82 -13.18 -5.62 1.19
C LYS A 82 -12.08 -4.59 1.31
N LEU A 83 -12.35 -3.45 1.95
CA LEU A 83 -11.35 -2.42 2.22
C LEU A 83 -10.95 -2.47 3.70
N VAL A 84 -9.66 -2.59 3.95
CA VAL A 84 -9.09 -2.59 5.30
C VAL A 84 -8.04 -1.48 5.41
N THR A 85 -8.19 -0.66 6.44
CA THR A 85 -7.23 0.38 6.81
C THR A 85 -6.35 -0.11 7.95
N VAL A 86 -5.05 -0.20 7.70
CA VAL A 86 -4.02 -0.60 8.64
C VAL A 86 -3.59 0.62 9.44
N PRO A 87 -3.75 0.62 10.77
CA PRO A 87 -3.37 1.74 11.59
C PRO A 87 -1.85 1.92 11.63
N ARG A 88 -1.39 3.16 11.80
CA ARG A 88 0.04 3.52 11.93
C ARG A 88 0.90 3.17 10.71
N ALA A 89 0.29 2.99 9.54
CA ALA A 89 0.98 2.53 8.33
C ALA A 89 0.89 3.55 7.21
N GLY A 90 1.98 3.67 6.44
CA GLY A 90 2.07 4.57 5.30
C GLY A 90 1.88 3.85 3.97
N HIS A 91 2.48 4.42 2.92
CA HIS A 91 2.46 3.84 1.58
C HIS A 91 3.18 2.49 1.49
N SER A 92 4.17 2.27 2.37
CA SER A 92 4.93 1.03 2.45
C SER A 92 4.41 0.16 3.59
N SER A 93 3.08 0.03 3.70
CA SER A 93 2.40 -0.70 4.78
C SER A 93 2.87 -2.14 4.96
N THR A 94 3.28 -2.83 3.89
CA THR A 94 3.85 -4.19 3.94
C THR A 94 5.20 -4.26 4.65
N ILE A 95 5.95 -3.16 4.69
CA ILE A 95 7.21 -3.02 5.44
C ILE A 95 6.92 -2.55 6.85
N GLU A 96 5.98 -1.62 6.99
CA GLU A 96 5.70 -0.95 8.25
C GLU A 96 4.95 -1.87 9.21
N GLU A 97 3.86 -2.51 8.77
CA GLU A 97 3.03 -3.36 9.62
C GLU A 97 2.84 -4.74 8.98
N PRO A 98 3.93 -5.52 8.80
CA PRO A 98 3.90 -6.78 8.06
C PRO A 98 2.98 -7.82 8.69
N ASP A 99 2.92 -7.89 10.02
CA ASP A 99 2.08 -8.87 10.73
C ASP A 99 0.59 -8.59 10.52
N VAL A 100 0.19 -7.31 10.58
CA VAL A 100 -1.20 -6.91 10.31
C VAL A 100 -1.57 -7.24 8.87
N ILE A 101 -0.73 -6.86 7.91
CA ILE A 101 -0.94 -7.15 6.49
C ILE A 101 -1.06 -8.66 6.24
N ASN A 102 -0.13 -9.45 6.77
CA ASN A 102 -0.14 -10.91 6.58
C ASN A 102 -1.37 -11.57 7.19
N ASN A 103 -1.83 -11.10 8.36
CA ASN A 103 -3.04 -11.62 9.00
C ASN A 103 -4.30 -11.28 8.20
N GLU A 104 -4.41 -10.08 7.65
CA GLU A 104 -5.54 -9.70 6.79
C GLU A 104 -5.57 -10.51 5.49
N ILE A 105 -4.42 -10.70 4.85
CA ILE A 105 -4.31 -11.57 3.66
C ILE A 105 -4.73 -13.00 4.00
N LYS A 106 -4.23 -13.55 5.11
CA LYS A 106 -4.54 -14.92 5.53
C LYS A 106 -6.04 -15.08 5.85
N SER A 107 -6.62 -14.14 6.58
CA SER A 107 -8.05 -14.15 6.92
C SER A 107 -8.91 -14.08 5.65
N PHE A 108 -8.58 -13.17 4.74
CA PHE A 108 -9.27 -13.06 3.46
C PHE A 108 -9.19 -14.37 2.65
N LEU A 109 -8.01 -14.98 2.54
CA LEU A 109 -7.86 -16.26 1.85
C LEU A 109 -8.61 -17.42 2.51
N GLN A 110 -8.86 -17.37 3.83
CA GLN A 110 -9.67 -18.35 4.53
C GLN A 110 -11.18 -18.16 4.29
N GLU A 111 -11.64 -16.92 4.14
CA GLU A 111 -13.03 -16.58 3.80
C GLU A 111 -13.42 -17.06 2.38
N LEU A 112 -12.45 -17.27 1.50
CA LEU A 112 -12.66 -17.72 0.11
C LEU A 112 -12.71 -19.25 -0.08
N LYS A 113 -12.54 -20.02 1.00
CA LYS A 113 -12.54 -21.49 0.97
C LYS A 113 -13.94 -22.08 0.97
#